data_AF-A0A1Z8RNR9-F1
#
_entry.id   AF-A0A1Z8RNR9-F1
#
_cell.length_a   1.000
_cell.length_b   1.000
_cell.length_c   1.000
_cell.angle_alpha   90.00
_cell.angle_beta   90.00
_cell.angle_gamma   90.00
#
_symmetry.space_group_name_H-M   'P 1'
#
loop_
_entity.id
_entity.type
_entity.pdbx_description
1 polymer ?
#
loop_
_entity_poly.entity_id
_entity_poly.type
_entity_poly.pdbx_seq_one_letter_code
_entity_poly.pdbx_strand_id
1 'polypeptide(L)'
;MTDDIFDEFEEKILDRFIDEMNLKEADLALNMGFEESVKSFYDSSPETKRTVMLELLCACFCNNEIDEEQKNLLDQISKKLGMDDEFMDEATRWAKYSTAMVRAGLKLIGRP
;
A
#
# COMPACT_ATOMS: atom_id res chain seq x y z
N MET A 1 -17.75 0.04 8.15
CA MET A 1 -18.06 -0.14 6.73
C MET A 1 -16.80 0.30 6.02
N THR A 2 -15.95 -0.66 5.71
CA THR A 2 -14.80 -0.45 4.82
C THR A 2 -15.40 -0.13 3.46
N ASP A 3 -15.20 1.10 3.00
CA ASP A 3 -15.50 1.44 1.62
C ASP A 3 -14.69 0.50 0.72
N ASP A 4 -15.30 0.06 -0.38
CA ASP A 4 -14.87 -0.91 -1.40
C ASP A 4 -13.57 -0.51 -2.16
N ILE A 5 -12.56 0.02 -1.44
CA ILE A 5 -11.35 0.65 -2.00
C ILE A 5 -10.34 -0.39 -2.50
N PHE A 6 -10.35 -1.58 -1.93
CA PHE A 6 -9.52 -2.70 -2.36
C PHE A 6 -10.40 -3.78 -2.96
N ASP A 7 -9.98 -4.34 -4.09
CA ASP A 7 -10.70 -5.46 -4.68
C ASP A 7 -10.42 -6.79 -3.94
N GLU A 8 -11.24 -7.81 -4.18
CA GLU A 8 -11.12 -9.12 -3.53
C GLU A 8 -9.72 -9.76 -3.67
N PHE A 9 -8.96 -9.39 -4.72
CA PHE A 9 -7.62 -9.93 -4.92
C PHE A 9 -6.59 -9.19 -4.06
N GLU A 10 -6.69 -7.86 -3.98
CA GLU A 10 -5.87 -7.02 -3.10
C GLU A 10 -6.10 -7.37 -1.62
N GLU A 11 -7.35 -7.55 -1.20
CA GLU A 11 -7.70 -8.02 0.15
C GLU A 11 -7.01 -9.37 0.47
N LYS A 12 -7.07 -10.34 -0.46
CA LYS A 12 -6.41 -11.65 -0.29
C LYS A 12 -4.88 -11.59 -0.25
N ILE A 13 -4.27 -10.53 -0.78
CA ILE A 13 -2.83 -10.31 -0.66
C ILE A 13 -2.51 -9.74 0.71
N LEU A 14 -3.29 -8.76 1.16
CA LEU A 14 -3.14 -8.15 2.48
C LEU A 14 -3.32 -9.17 3.62
N ASP A 15 -4.35 -10.02 3.54
CA ASP A 15 -4.59 -11.09 4.52
C ASP A 15 -3.39 -12.04 4.63
N ARG A 16 -2.86 -12.48 3.47
CA ARG A 16 -1.67 -13.34 3.43
C ARG A 16 -0.44 -12.64 4.01
N PHE A 17 -0.26 -11.36 3.75
CA PHE A 17 0.85 -10.60 4.31
C PHE A 17 0.77 -10.52 5.84
N ILE A 18 -0.42 -10.26 6.40
CA ILE A 18 -0.66 -10.24 7.86
C ILE A 18 -0.28 -11.58 8.48
N ASP A 19 -0.74 -12.68 7.87
CA ASP A 19 -0.44 -14.04 8.31
C ASP A 19 1.06 -14.37 8.23
N GLU A 20 1.69 -14.10 7.09
CA GLU A 20 3.11 -14.38 6.83
C GLU A 20 4.03 -13.60 7.76
N MET A 21 3.68 -12.35 8.07
CA MET A 21 4.45 -11.48 8.95
C MET A 21 4.12 -11.68 10.44
N ASN A 22 3.23 -12.62 10.78
CA ASN A 22 2.74 -12.89 12.12
C ASN A 22 2.23 -11.61 12.82
N LEU A 23 1.56 -10.75 12.06
CA LEU A 23 0.96 -9.49 12.54
C LEU A 23 -0.40 -9.75 13.18
N LYS A 24 -0.49 -10.75 14.06
CA LYS A 24 -1.75 -11.19 14.68
C LYS A 24 -2.42 -10.14 15.58
N GLU A 25 -1.71 -9.05 15.89
CA GLU A 25 -2.27 -7.88 16.58
C GLU A 25 -2.85 -6.82 15.62
N ALA A 26 -2.77 -7.03 14.30
CA ALA A 26 -3.37 -6.15 13.29
C ALA A 26 -4.90 -6.05 13.43
N ASP A 27 -5.55 -7.02 14.08
CA ASP A 27 -6.97 -6.97 14.44
C ASP A 27 -7.35 -5.74 15.28
N LEU A 28 -6.40 -5.18 16.06
CA LEU A 28 -6.62 -3.93 16.80
C LEU A 28 -6.62 -2.71 15.86
N ALA A 29 -5.86 -2.76 14.76
CA ALA A 29 -5.79 -1.69 13.76
C ALA A 29 -7.00 -1.67 12.83
N LEU A 30 -7.70 -2.79 12.63
CA LEU A 30 -8.93 -2.86 11.82
C LEU A 30 -10.08 -2.01 12.37
N ASN A 31 -10.03 -1.64 13.65
CA ASN A 31 -11.03 -0.76 14.28
C ASN A 31 -10.62 0.72 14.27
N MET A 32 -9.39 1.04 13.85
CA MET A 32 -8.91 2.41 13.76
C MET A 32 -9.48 3.05 12.49
N GLY A 33 -10.08 4.23 12.65
CA GLY A 33 -10.50 5.02 11.50
C GLY A 33 -9.29 5.52 10.70
N PHE A 34 -9.47 5.80 9.40
CA PHE A 34 -8.42 6.30 8.50
C PHE A 34 -7.52 7.38 9.14
N GLU A 35 -8.12 8.39 9.77
CA GLU A 35 -7.37 9.48 10.40
C GLU A 35 -6.48 9.01 11.55
N GLU A 36 -6.95 8.05 12.34
CA GLU A 36 -6.22 7.51 13.47
C GLU A 36 -5.06 6.63 13.00
N SER A 37 -5.31 5.83 11.96
CA SER A 37 -4.29 5.01 11.30
C SER A 37 -3.16 5.86 10.76
N VAL A 38 -3.47 6.95 10.04
CA VAL A 38 -2.43 7.85 9.50
C VAL A 38 -1.68 8.60 10.60
N LYS A 39 -2.37 9.03 11.67
CA LYS A 39 -1.74 9.69 12.83
C LYS A 39 -0.71 8.83 13.54
N SER A 40 -0.89 7.51 13.55
CA SER A 40 0.07 6.59 14.19
C SER A 40 1.49 6.71 13.62
N PHE A 41 1.63 7.22 12.39
CA PHE A 41 2.90 7.41 11.73
C PHE A 41 3.49 8.82 11.87
N TYR A 42 2.79 9.79 12.49
CA TYR A 42 3.24 11.18 12.51
C TYR A 42 4.60 11.37 13.22
N ASP A 43 4.83 10.63 14.30
CA ASP A 43 6.08 10.67 15.06
C ASP A 43 7.14 9.66 14.55
N SER A 44 6.82 8.93 13.48
CA SER A 44 7.78 8.00 12.85
C SER A 44 8.88 8.73 12.09
N SER A 45 10.01 8.05 11.89
CA SER A 45 11.13 8.59 11.11
C SER A 45 10.73 8.81 9.63
N PRO A 46 11.44 9.70 8.91
CA PRO A 46 11.22 9.89 7.48
C PRO A 46 11.33 8.59 6.68
N GLU A 47 12.30 7.73 7.03
CA GLU A 47 12.49 6.43 6.39
C GLU A 47 11.25 5.55 6.55
N THR A 48 10.73 5.42 7.78
CA THR A 48 9.52 4.62 8.04
C THR A 48 8.32 5.13 7.24
N LYS A 49 8.08 6.45 7.22
CA LYS A 49 6.97 7.04 6.47
C LYS A 49 7.09 6.78 4.97
N ARG A 50 8.31 6.85 4.42
CA ARG A 50 8.59 6.55 3.01
C ARG A 50 8.42 5.06 2.70
N THR A 51 8.83 4.17 3.61
CA THR A 51 8.59 2.72 3.48
C THR A 51 7.11 2.40 3.43
N VAL A 52 6.31 2.94 4.36
CA VAL A 52 4.85 2.73 4.38
C VAL A 52 4.21 3.22 3.08
N MET A 53 4.63 4.39 2.57
CA MET A 53 4.13 4.90 1.30
C MET A 53 4.49 3.98 0.12
N LEU A 54 5.71 3.45 0.08
CA LEU A 54 6.14 2.51 -0.96
C LEU A 54 5.34 1.20 -0.92
N GLU A 55 5.10 0.66 0.28
CA GLU A 55 4.30 -0.56 0.47
C GLU A 55 2.85 -0.36 0.00
N LEU A 56 2.24 0.79 0.34
CA LEU A 56 0.90 1.16 -0.13
C LEU A 56 0.84 1.28 -1.66
N LEU A 57 1.82 1.94 -2.27
CA LEU A 57 1.91 2.05 -3.73
C LEU A 57 2.04 0.66 -4.39
N CYS A 58 2.86 -0.23 -3.82
CA CYS A 58 2.99 -1.59 -4.32
C CYS A 58 1.69 -2.39 -4.19
N ALA A 59 0.95 -2.21 -3.09
CA ALA A 59 -0.36 -2.82 -2.90
C ALA A 59 -1.36 -2.37 -3.98
N CYS A 60 -1.48 -1.05 -4.22
CA CYS A 60 -2.37 -0.54 -5.28
C CYS A 60 -1.94 -0.98 -6.68
N PHE A 61 -0.63 -1.17 -6.93
CA PHE A 61 -0.17 -1.69 -8.23
C PHE A 61 -0.25 -3.23 -8.35
N CYS A 62 -0.75 -3.95 -7.34
CA CYS A 62 -0.91 -5.41 -7.40
C CYS A 62 -1.75 -5.87 -8.60
N ASN A 63 -2.67 -5.03 -9.09
CA ASN A 63 -3.48 -5.28 -10.28
C ASN A 63 -3.12 -4.42 -11.51
N ASN A 64 -1.92 -3.82 -11.52
CA ASN A 64 -1.30 -3.08 -12.64
C ASN A 64 -1.83 -1.68 -12.91
N GLU A 65 -2.95 -1.33 -12.30
CA GLU A 65 -3.61 -0.04 -12.44
C GLU A 65 -4.00 0.44 -11.05
N ILE A 66 -3.94 1.75 -10.84
CA ILE A 66 -4.45 2.42 -9.65
C ILE A 66 -5.69 3.18 -10.10
N ASP A 67 -6.83 2.90 -9.49
CA ASP A 67 -8.07 3.63 -9.77
C ASP A 67 -8.07 5.05 -9.14
N GLU A 68 -9.12 5.82 -9.41
CA GLU A 68 -9.21 7.19 -8.90
C GLU A 68 -9.42 7.26 -7.37
N GLU A 69 -10.07 6.27 -6.77
CA GLU A 69 -10.30 6.23 -5.31
C GLU A 69 -8.97 5.96 -4.59
N GLN A 70 -8.20 4.99 -5.07
CA GLN A 70 -6.87 4.68 -4.58
C GLN A 70 -5.90 5.87 -4.78
N LYS A 71 -5.94 6.57 -5.92
CA LYS A 71 -5.15 7.80 -6.12
C LYS A 71 -5.50 8.87 -5.09
N ASN A 72 -6.80 9.10 -4.85
CA ASN A 72 -7.26 10.07 -3.87
C ASN A 72 -6.84 9.69 -2.45
N LEU A 73 -6.83 8.40 -2.12
CA LEU A 73 -6.35 7.91 -0.83
C LEU A 73 -4.85 8.13 -0.67
N LEU A 74 -4.05 7.76 -1.67
CA LEU A 74 -2.60 7.93 -1.67
C LEU A 74 -2.20 9.40 -1.57
N ASP A 75 -2.90 10.30 -2.27
CA ASP A 75 -2.69 11.75 -2.18
C ASP A 75 -3.02 12.31 -0.79
N GLN A 76 -4.08 11.82 -0.15
CA GLN A 76 -4.40 12.21 1.23
C GLN A 76 -3.32 11.76 2.22
N ILE A 77 -2.85 10.52 2.09
CA ILE A 77 -1.80 9.98 2.96
C ILE A 77 -0.48 10.71 2.71
N SER A 78 -0.10 10.96 1.45
CA SER A 78 1.15 11.64 1.09
C SER A 78 1.22 13.03 1.71
N LYS A 79 0.13 13.81 1.60
CA LYS A 79 0.00 15.13 2.22
C LYS A 79 0.09 15.07 3.74
N LYS A 80 -0.59 14.10 4.37
CA LYS A 80 -0.58 13.93 5.84
C LYS A 80 0.78 13.50 6.38
N LEU A 81 1.52 12.68 5.63
CA LEU A 81 2.85 12.22 6.02
C LEU A 81 3.97 13.18 5.59
N GLY A 82 3.66 14.24 4.85
CA GLY A 82 4.62 15.24 4.40
C GLY A 82 5.55 14.73 3.32
N MET A 83 5.06 13.89 2.41
CA MET A 83 5.83 13.44 1.24
C MET A 83 5.93 14.55 0.22
N ASP A 84 7.13 14.73 -0.33
CA ASP A 84 7.39 15.65 -1.43
C ASP A 84 7.02 15.04 -2.80
N ASP A 85 6.70 15.90 -3.77
CA ASP A 85 6.26 15.48 -5.11
C ASP A 85 7.34 14.67 -5.85
N GLU A 86 8.63 15.01 -5.65
CA GLU A 86 9.76 14.32 -6.27
C GLU A 86 9.84 12.86 -5.81
N PHE A 87 9.72 12.63 -4.50
CA PHE A 87 9.64 11.31 -3.92
C PHE A 87 8.41 10.55 -4.42
N MET A 88 7.23 11.18 -4.44
CA MET A 88 6.00 10.52 -4.89
C MET A 88 6.09 10.07 -6.35
N ASP A 89 6.68 10.89 -7.23
CA ASP A 89 6.89 10.54 -8.63
C ASP A 89 7.86 9.36 -8.79
N GLU A 90 8.97 9.36 -8.05
CA GLU A 90 9.96 8.28 -8.10
C GLU A 90 9.40 6.98 -7.50
N ALA A 91 8.75 7.07 -6.34
CA ALA A 91 8.14 5.94 -5.65
C ALA A 91 7.03 5.29 -6.49
N THR A 92 6.16 6.09 -7.10
CA THR A 92 5.09 5.61 -7.98
C THR A 92 5.66 4.84 -9.17
N ARG A 93 6.71 5.40 -9.79
CA ARG A 93 7.39 4.76 -10.93
C ARG A 93 8.05 3.45 -10.51
N TRP A 94 8.73 3.45 -9.36
CA TRP A 94 9.39 2.28 -8.83
C TRP A 94 8.38 1.17 -8.50
N ALA A 95 7.28 1.50 -7.82
CA ALA A 95 6.22 0.56 -7.45
C ALA A 95 5.56 -0.06 -8.69
N LYS A 96 5.29 0.75 -9.73
CA LYS A 96 4.76 0.26 -11.01
C LYS A 96 5.68 -0.75 -11.69
N TYR A 97 6.98 -0.46 -11.77
CA TYR A 97 7.92 -1.34 -12.46
C TYR A 97 8.27 -2.60 -11.65
N SER A 98 8.40 -2.47 -10.33
CA SER A 98 8.71 -3.60 -9.45
C SER A 98 7.58 -4.62 -9.43
N THR A 99 6.32 -4.18 -9.28
CA THR A 99 5.14 -5.06 -9.31
C THR A 99 4.97 -5.72 -10.68
N ALA A 100 5.19 -4.99 -11.78
CA ALA A 100 5.19 -5.55 -13.13
C ALA A 100 6.26 -6.63 -13.31
N MET A 101 7.48 -6.41 -12.79
CA MET A 101 8.58 -7.38 -12.84
C MET A 101 8.25 -8.65 -12.04
N VAL A 102 7.73 -8.50 -10.81
CA VAL A 102 7.31 -9.63 -9.97
C VAL A 102 6.25 -10.46 -10.70
N ARG A 103 5.23 -9.81 -11.28
CA ARG A 103 4.19 -10.52 -12.04
C ARG A 103 4.76 -11.25 -13.26
N ALA A 104 5.66 -10.61 -14.00
CA ALA A 104 6.35 -11.27 -15.12
C ALA A 104 7.09 -12.53 -14.63
N GLY A 105 7.76 -12.47 -13.47
CA GLY A 105 8.39 -13.62 -12.83
C GLY A 105 7.39 -14.73 -12.45
N LEU A 106 6.23 -14.38 -11.88
CA LEU A 106 5.19 -15.35 -11.52
C LEU A 106 4.65 -16.10 -12.75
N LYS A 107 4.45 -15.40 -13.86
CA LYS A 107 4.04 -16.01 -15.14
C LYS A 107 5.03 -17.05 -15.65
N LEU A 108 6.33 -16.81 -15.46
CA LEU A 108 7.38 -17.76 -15.87
C LEU A 108 7.34 -19.08 -15.09
N ILE A 109 6.80 -19.08 -13.86
CA ILE A 109 6.67 -20.27 -13.01
C ILE A 109 5.26 -20.85 -13.00
N GLY A 110 4.40 -20.46 -13.95
CA GLY A 110 3.05 -20.99 -14.10
C GLY A 110 2.06 -20.54 -13.03
N ARG A 111 2.35 -19.44 -12.33
CA ARG A 111 1.40 -18.78 -11.43
C ARG A 111 0.69 -17.64 -12.18
N PRO A 112 -0.62 -17.43 -11.92
CA PRO A 112 -1.37 -16.32 -12.51
C PRO A 112 -0.72 -14.96 -12.20
#